data_AF-A0A1B0CIJ1-F1
#
_entry.id   AF-A0A1B0CIJ1-F1
#
_cell.length_a   1.000
_cell.length_b   1.000
_cell.length_c   1.000
_cell.angle_alpha   90.00
_cell.angle_beta   90.00
_cell.angle_gamma   90.00
#
_symmetry.space_group_name_H-M   'P 1'
#
loop_
_entity.id
_entity.type
_entity.pdbx_description
1 polymer ?
#
loop_
_entity_poly.entity_id
_entity_poly.type
_entity_poly.pdbx_seq_one_letter_code
_entity_poly.pdbx_strand_id
1 'polypeptide(L)'
;MAFQTFRQEYLQIPIVTRMYTTACVLTTVAVHLDLVSPFQLYFNPTLIVKHYQVWRLATTFLFFGTISFSFLFNMIFTYRYCRMLEEGSFRTRSADFVMMFLFGGFLMIIAAVFVNLLFLGQAFTIMLVYVWSRRNPSIRMNFFGLLNFQAPYLPWVLLSFSVILGNTIWVDLMGMMVGHIYYFLEDVFPNQRNGCKLLVTPQFLKRIFDENEHNPEYEALPEDRPGGFNWGERLNRPVNAQAQENNNAQ
;
A
#
# COMPACT_ATOMS: atom_id res chain seq x y z
N MET A 1 4.53 23.29 -22.37
CA MET A 1 3.16 22.77 -22.13
C MET A 1 3.18 21.29 -21.74
N ALA A 2 3.69 20.35 -22.55
CA ALA A 2 3.70 18.92 -22.19
C ALA A 2 4.40 18.59 -20.85
N PHE A 3 5.57 19.19 -20.56
CA PHE A 3 6.27 18.98 -19.27
C PHE A 3 5.45 19.46 -18.05
N GLN A 4 4.66 20.52 -18.21
CA GLN A 4 3.78 21.01 -17.14
C GLN A 4 2.62 20.04 -16.91
N THR A 5 2.05 19.48 -17.97
CA THR A 5 1.02 18.45 -17.89
C THR A 5 1.54 17.19 -17.20
N PHE A 6 2.72 16.69 -17.60
CA PHE A 6 3.35 15.54 -16.92
C PHE A 6 3.66 15.82 -15.46
N ARG A 7 4.16 17.02 -15.13
CA ARG A 7 4.42 17.41 -13.74
C ARG A 7 3.13 17.48 -12.93
N GLN A 8 2.04 17.97 -13.49
CA GLN A 8 0.74 18.01 -12.83
C GLN A 8 0.17 16.61 -12.59
N GLU A 9 0.18 15.75 -13.60
CA GLU A 9 -0.20 14.33 -13.47
C GLU A 9 0.64 13.62 -12.41
N TYR A 10 1.96 13.87 -12.39
CA TYR A 10 2.88 13.30 -11.40
C TYR A 10 2.61 13.81 -9.98
N LEU A 11 2.24 15.08 -9.82
CA LEU A 11 1.90 15.67 -8.53
C LEU A 11 0.53 15.21 -8.01
N GLN A 12 -0.38 14.82 -8.90
CA GLN A 12 -1.67 14.22 -8.53
C GLN A 12 -1.55 12.78 -8.02
N ILE A 13 -0.44 12.09 -8.32
CA ILE A 13 -0.20 10.74 -7.78
C ILE A 13 0.12 10.87 -6.28
N PRO A 14 -0.54 10.06 -5.43
CA PRO A 14 -0.24 9.98 -4.01
C PRO A 14 1.24 9.71 -3.72
N ILE A 15 1.74 10.21 -2.59
CA ILE A 15 3.17 10.27 -2.30
C ILE A 15 3.82 8.88 -2.30
N VAL A 16 3.19 7.87 -1.69
CA VAL A 16 3.81 6.56 -1.52
C VAL A 16 3.81 5.81 -2.86
N THR A 17 2.69 5.81 -3.58
CA THR A 17 2.57 5.24 -4.93
C THR A 17 3.58 5.88 -5.87
N ARG A 18 3.75 7.20 -5.81
CA ARG A 18 4.68 7.96 -6.64
C ARG A 18 6.13 7.58 -6.37
N MET A 19 6.53 7.53 -5.09
CA MET A 19 7.88 7.11 -4.71
C MET A 19 8.15 5.66 -5.12
N TYR A 20 7.19 4.76 -4.91
CA TYR A 20 7.34 3.36 -5.26
C TYR A 20 7.50 3.15 -6.78
N THR A 21 6.59 3.72 -7.57
CA THR A 21 6.62 3.60 -9.04
C THR A 21 7.84 4.23 -9.67
N THR A 22 8.25 5.42 -9.21
CA THR A 22 9.50 6.04 -9.69
C THR A 22 10.71 5.21 -9.37
N ALA A 23 10.78 4.65 -8.16
CA ALA A 23 11.89 3.81 -7.78
C ALA A 23 11.90 2.52 -8.63
N CYS A 24 10.74 1.92 -8.95
CA CYS A 24 10.66 0.75 -9.82
C CYS A 24 11.18 1.07 -11.23
N VAL A 25 10.72 2.15 -11.84
CA VAL A 25 11.19 2.61 -13.16
C VAL A 25 12.69 2.90 -13.14
N LEU A 26 13.17 3.59 -12.10
CA LEU A 26 14.59 3.92 -11.95
C LEU A 26 15.45 2.66 -11.85
N THR A 27 15.02 1.67 -11.07
CA THR A 27 15.75 0.40 -10.95
C THR A 27 15.79 -0.38 -12.27
N THR A 28 14.70 -0.39 -13.03
CA THR A 28 14.68 -1.02 -14.37
C THR A 28 15.63 -0.33 -15.33
N VAL A 29 15.64 1.01 -15.35
CA VAL A 29 16.56 1.79 -16.20
C VAL A 29 18.01 1.54 -15.79
N ALA A 30 18.31 1.51 -14.49
CA ALA A 30 19.65 1.24 -13.99
C ALA A 30 20.18 -0.14 -14.39
N VAL A 31 19.31 -1.17 -14.39
CA VAL A 31 19.65 -2.51 -14.88
C VAL A 31 19.83 -2.52 -16.40
N HIS A 32 19.01 -1.77 -17.14
CA HIS A 32 19.12 -1.71 -18.60
C HIS A 32 20.36 -0.97 -19.11
N LEU A 33 20.83 0.02 -18.35
CA LEU A 33 22.09 0.74 -18.62
C LEU A 33 23.34 -0.05 -18.18
N ASP A 34 23.17 -1.32 -17.76
CA ASP A 34 24.23 -2.18 -17.19
C ASP A 34 24.99 -1.55 -16.00
N LEU A 35 24.42 -0.51 -15.37
CA LEU A 35 24.99 0.12 -14.18
C LEU A 35 24.91 -0.82 -12.96
N VAL A 36 23.91 -1.71 -12.94
CA VAL A 36 23.71 -2.72 -11.90
C VAL A 36 23.43 -4.05 -12.56
N SER A 37 24.29 -5.04 -12.29
CA SER A 37 24.10 -6.39 -12.82
C SER A 37 22.82 -7.03 -12.24
N PRO A 38 21.97 -7.67 -13.05
CA PRO A 38 20.83 -8.48 -12.56
C PRO A 38 21.26 -9.48 -11.49
N PHE A 39 22.51 -9.96 -11.54
CA PHE A 39 23.08 -10.89 -10.58
C PHE A 39 23.26 -10.33 -9.16
N GLN A 40 23.42 -9.00 -9.03
CA GLN A 40 23.47 -8.33 -7.73
C GLN A 40 22.07 -8.03 -7.17
N LEU A 41 21.03 -8.10 -8.01
CA LEU A 41 19.64 -7.86 -7.64
C LEU A 41 18.88 -9.14 -7.25
N TYR A 42 19.44 -10.33 -7.54
CA TYR A 42 18.82 -11.58 -7.11
C TYR A 42 18.74 -11.67 -5.58
N PHE A 43 17.56 -12.10 -5.12
CA PHE A 43 17.34 -12.47 -3.73
C PHE A 43 18.15 -13.74 -3.41
N ASN A 44 19.27 -13.56 -2.73
CA ASN A 44 20.04 -14.68 -2.18
C ASN A 44 20.05 -14.56 -0.64
N PRO A 45 19.22 -15.35 0.07
CA PRO A 45 19.05 -15.23 1.51
C PRO A 45 20.36 -15.49 2.28
N THR A 46 21.22 -16.35 1.74
CA THR A 46 22.55 -16.66 2.32
C THR A 46 23.48 -15.45 2.35
N LEU A 47 23.47 -14.62 1.30
CA LEU A 47 24.31 -13.41 1.21
C LEU A 47 23.73 -12.26 2.05
N ILE A 48 22.40 -12.15 2.13
CA ILE A 48 21.74 -11.10 2.90
C ILE A 48 21.98 -11.29 4.40
N VAL A 49 21.83 -12.52 4.91
CA VAL A 49 22.01 -12.83 6.34
C VAL A 49 23.49 -12.84 6.75
N LYS A 50 24.40 -13.30 5.87
CA LYS A 50 25.83 -13.34 6.21
C LYS A 50 26.59 -12.03 5.97
N HIS A 51 26.17 -11.19 5.02
CA HIS A 51 26.89 -9.96 4.63
C HIS A 51 26.11 -8.66 4.86
N TYR A 52 24.96 -8.69 5.55
CA TYR A 52 24.16 -7.51 5.91
C TYR A 52 23.81 -6.58 4.73
N GLN A 53 23.61 -7.13 3.53
CA GLN A 53 23.25 -6.36 2.33
C GLN A 53 21.76 -6.01 2.29
N VAL A 54 21.28 -5.20 3.24
CA VAL A 54 19.86 -4.81 3.37
C VAL A 54 19.30 -4.09 2.14
N TRP A 55 20.14 -3.42 1.34
CA TRP A 55 19.71 -2.79 0.09
C TRP A 55 19.18 -3.80 -0.93
N ARG A 56 19.66 -5.06 -0.89
CA ARG A 56 19.16 -6.12 -1.78
C ARG A 56 17.70 -6.44 -1.52
N LEU A 57 17.26 -6.38 -0.27
CA LEU A 57 15.85 -6.60 0.09
C LEU A 57 14.98 -5.55 -0.60
N ALA A 58 15.32 -4.27 -0.47
CA ALA A 58 14.59 -3.22 -1.16
C ALA A 58 14.61 -3.45 -2.68
N THR A 59 15.78 -3.60 -3.31
CA THR A 59 15.85 -3.74 -4.77
C THR A 59 15.11 -4.95 -5.33
N THR A 60 14.96 -6.04 -4.57
CA THR A 60 14.20 -7.24 -5.01
C THR A 60 12.69 -7.01 -5.11
N PHE A 61 12.14 -6.07 -4.34
CA PHE A 61 10.74 -5.65 -4.47
C PHE A 61 10.51 -4.73 -5.66
N LEU A 62 11.50 -3.89 -5.97
CA LEU A 62 11.39 -2.92 -7.06
C LEU A 62 11.73 -3.52 -8.43
N PHE A 63 12.40 -4.67 -8.47
CA PHE A 63 12.78 -5.32 -9.70
C PHE A 63 11.71 -6.27 -10.24
N PHE A 64 11.25 -5.99 -11.46
CA PHE A 64 10.20 -6.73 -12.15
C PHE A 64 10.72 -7.62 -13.30
N GLY A 65 12.04 -7.71 -13.48
CA GLY A 65 12.66 -8.44 -14.58
C GLY A 65 13.22 -7.51 -15.67
N THR A 66 13.60 -8.12 -16.80
CA THR A 66 14.04 -7.40 -18.00
C THR A 66 12.88 -6.64 -18.63
N ILE A 67 13.19 -5.64 -19.48
CA ILE A 67 12.18 -4.91 -20.25
C ILE A 67 11.53 -5.89 -21.24
N SER A 68 10.35 -6.38 -20.87
CA SER A 68 9.52 -7.31 -21.63
C SER A 68 8.04 -6.89 -21.52
N PHE A 69 7.17 -7.44 -22.35
CA PHE A 69 5.72 -7.22 -22.23
C PHE A 69 5.20 -7.60 -20.84
N SER A 70 5.74 -8.67 -20.24
CA SER A 70 5.42 -9.06 -18.85
C SER A 70 5.75 -7.95 -17.85
N PHE A 71 6.92 -7.33 -17.97
CA PHE A 71 7.31 -6.20 -17.13
C PHE A 71 6.33 -5.02 -17.26
N LEU A 72 5.99 -4.64 -18.49
CA LEU A 72 5.11 -3.49 -18.75
C LEU A 72 3.73 -3.67 -18.12
N PHE A 73 3.11 -4.84 -18.29
CA PHE A 73 1.80 -5.11 -17.69
C PHE A 73 1.86 -5.10 -16.17
N ASN A 74 2.88 -5.73 -15.58
CA ASN A 74 3.03 -5.75 -14.13
C ASN A 74 3.30 -4.36 -13.54
N MET A 75 4.07 -3.52 -14.22
CA MET A 75 4.25 -2.13 -13.85
C MET A 75 2.94 -1.35 -13.90
N ILE A 76 2.14 -1.52 -14.97
CA ILE A 76 0.83 -0.86 -15.10
C ILE A 76 -0.13 -1.29 -13.99
N PHE A 77 -0.21 -2.60 -13.71
CA PHE A 77 -1.06 -3.11 -12.64
C PHE A 77 -0.59 -2.59 -11.28
N THR A 78 0.71 -2.65 -11.02
CA THR A 78 1.30 -2.08 -9.80
C THR A 78 0.89 -0.63 -9.61
N TYR A 79 1.17 0.23 -10.59
CA TYR A 79 0.83 1.65 -10.52
C TYR A 79 -0.67 1.87 -10.26
N ARG A 80 -1.52 1.21 -11.05
CA ARG A 80 -2.98 1.36 -10.97
C ARG A 80 -3.51 0.94 -9.60
N TYR A 81 -3.14 -0.24 -9.10
CA TYR A 81 -3.69 -0.74 -7.85
C TYR A 81 -3.06 -0.10 -6.61
N CYS A 82 -1.78 0.29 -6.66
CA CYS A 82 -1.19 1.14 -5.63
C CYS A 82 -1.98 2.45 -5.48
N ARG A 83 -2.23 3.14 -6.61
CA ARG A 83 -2.99 4.39 -6.61
C ARG A 83 -4.40 4.19 -6.08
N MET A 84 -5.11 3.15 -6.53
CA MET A 84 -6.47 2.86 -6.07
C MET A 84 -6.53 2.46 -4.58
N LEU A 85 -5.49 1.82 -4.04
CA LEU A 85 -5.40 1.51 -2.61
C LEU A 85 -5.16 2.78 -1.78
N GLU A 86 -4.22 3.62 -2.19
CA GLU A 86 -3.84 4.83 -1.47
C GLU A 86 -4.96 5.89 -1.51
N GLU A 87 -5.58 6.11 -2.68
CA GLU A 87 -6.70 7.05 -2.83
C GLU A 87 -8.03 6.50 -2.30
N GLY A 88 -8.26 5.18 -2.41
CA GLY A 88 -9.54 4.56 -2.07
C GLY A 88 -9.61 4.13 -0.61
N SER A 89 -8.75 3.19 -0.21
CA SER A 89 -8.80 2.58 1.13
C SER A 89 -8.06 3.36 2.20
N PHE A 90 -7.07 4.19 1.85
CA PHE A 90 -6.15 4.82 2.80
C PHE A 90 -6.07 6.35 2.68
N ARG A 91 -7.12 6.99 2.15
CA ARG A 91 -7.12 8.41 1.75
C ARG A 91 -6.72 9.41 2.85
N THR A 92 -6.93 9.06 4.13
CA THR A 92 -6.57 9.85 5.32
C THR A 92 -5.64 9.09 6.28
N ARG A 93 -5.08 7.95 5.85
CA ARG A 93 -4.18 7.09 6.67
C ARG A 93 -3.06 6.52 5.82
N SER A 94 -2.27 7.39 5.21
CA SER A 94 -1.10 6.97 4.41
C SER A 94 -0.10 6.16 5.24
N ALA A 95 -0.05 6.39 6.56
CA ALA A 95 0.72 5.56 7.50
C ALA A 95 0.25 4.08 7.51
N ASP A 96 -1.06 3.81 7.45
CA ASP A 96 -1.58 2.44 7.41
C ASP A 96 -1.24 1.75 6.07
N PHE A 97 -1.18 2.51 4.96
CA PHE A 97 -0.73 2.01 3.66
C PHE A 97 0.76 1.61 3.67
N VAL A 98 1.62 2.43 4.27
CA VAL A 98 3.04 2.09 4.43
C VAL A 98 3.23 0.87 5.34
N MET A 99 2.42 0.72 6.40
CA MET A 99 2.45 -0.49 7.22
C MET A 99 2.04 -1.75 6.46
N MET A 100 1.03 -1.65 5.59
CA MET A 100 0.67 -2.74 4.68
C MET A 100 1.85 -3.14 3.79
N PHE A 101 2.56 -2.15 3.23
CA PHE A 101 3.76 -2.39 2.42
C PHE A 101 4.86 -3.09 3.21
N LEU A 102 5.15 -2.61 4.42
CA LEU A 102 6.19 -3.19 5.29
C LEU A 102 5.84 -4.60 5.75
N PHE A 103 4.59 -4.82 6.18
CA PHE A 103 4.13 -6.13 6.64
C PHE A 103 4.05 -7.13 5.49
N GLY A 104 3.48 -6.72 4.35
CA GLY A 104 3.45 -7.53 3.13
C GLY A 104 4.85 -7.88 2.65
N GLY A 105 5.77 -6.91 2.66
CA GLY A 105 7.18 -7.13 2.34
C GLY A 105 7.85 -8.10 3.32
N PHE A 106 7.63 -7.95 4.62
CA PHE A 106 8.18 -8.84 5.63
C PHE A 106 7.72 -10.29 5.46
N LEU A 107 6.41 -10.50 5.29
CA LEU A 107 5.86 -11.84 5.03
C LEU A 107 6.38 -12.43 3.71
N MET A 108 6.50 -11.60 2.67
CA MET A 108 7.06 -12.01 1.39
C MET A 108 8.53 -12.43 1.50
N ILE A 109 9.34 -11.74 2.31
CA ILE A 109 10.74 -12.13 2.56
C ILE A 109 10.79 -13.51 3.22
N ILE A 110 9.96 -13.74 4.25
CA ILE A 110 9.89 -15.05 4.92
C ILE A 110 9.53 -16.14 3.91
N ALA A 111 8.46 -15.93 3.15
CA ALA A 111 8.04 -16.85 2.09
C ALA A 111 9.13 -17.09 1.02
N ALA A 112 9.86 -16.04 0.63
CA ALA A 112 10.94 -16.14 -0.34
C ALA A 112 12.13 -16.97 0.17
N VAL A 113 12.44 -16.93 1.47
CA VAL A 113 13.48 -17.78 2.07
C VAL A 113 13.10 -19.26 2.00
N PHE A 114 11.84 -19.60 2.27
CA PHE A 114 11.37 -20.99 2.22
C PHE A 114 11.29 -21.55 0.80
N VAL A 115 10.82 -20.75 -0.16
CA VAL A 115 10.52 -21.20 -1.52
C VAL A 115 11.64 -20.88 -2.52
N ASN A 116 12.68 -20.16 -2.10
CA ASN A 116 13.77 -19.67 -2.96
C ASN A 116 13.24 -18.89 -4.18
N LEU A 117 12.32 -17.95 -3.93
CA LEU A 117 11.79 -17.09 -4.98
C LEU A 117 12.85 -16.09 -5.44
N LEU A 118 13.10 -16.04 -6.74
CA LEU A 118 14.13 -15.19 -7.35
C LEU A 118 13.67 -13.72 -7.48
N PHE A 119 12.37 -13.49 -7.68
CA PHE A 119 11.80 -12.17 -7.95
C PHE A 119 10.56 -11.91 -7.09
N LEU A 120 10.58 -10.83 -6.29
CA LEU A 120 9.51 -10.51 -5.34
C LEU A 120 8.54 -9.43 -5.85
N GLY A 121 8.95 -8.56 -6.78
CA GLY A 121 8.09 -7.47 -7.27
C GLY A 121 6.77 -7.94 -7.90
N GLN A 122 6.83 -9.04 -8.66
CA GLN A 122 5.67 -9.70 -9.27
C GLN A 122 4.67 -10.18 -8.22
N ALA A 123 5.13 -11.00 -7.26
CA ALA A 123 4.30 -11.48 -6.17
C ALA A 123 3.74 -10.34 -5.31
N PHE A 124 4.53 -9.29 -5.08
CA PHE A 124 4.08 -8.11 -4.34
C PHE A 124 2.94 -7.37 -5.07
N THR A 125 2.98 -7.30 -6.40
CA THR A 125 1.90 -6.73 -7.21
C THR A 125 0.61 -7.53 -7.06
N ILE A 126 0.70 -8.86 -7.15
CA ILE A 126 -0.44 -9.74 -6.93
C ILE A 126 -0.99 -9.61 -5.51
N MET A 127 -0.13 -9.42 -4.50
CA MET A 127 -0.55 -9.15 -3.13
C MET A 127 -1.35 -7.85 -3.01
N LEU A 128 -0.88 -6.74 -3.59
CA LEU A 128 -1.59 -5.46 -3.60
C LEU A 128 -2.94 -5.56 -4.32
N VAL A 129 -2.94 -6.18 -5.50
CA VAL A 129 -4.15 -6.48 -6.27
C VAL A 129 -5.14 -7.28 -5.44
N TYR A 130 -4.66 -8.31 -4.73
CA TYR A 130 -5.48 -9.16 -3.90
C TYR A 130 -6.15 -8.35 -2.79
N VAL A 131 -5.38 -7.59 -2.02
CA VAL A 131 -5.93 -6.77 -0.93
C VAL A 131 -6.96 -5.77 -1.46
N TRP A 132 -6.63 -5.09 -2.56
CA TRP A 132 -7.55 -4.14 -3.20
C TRP A 132 -8.85 -4.81 -3.64
N SER A 133 -8.75 -5.99 -4.27
CA SER A 133 -9.91 -6.72 -4.79
C SER A 133 -10.88 -7.19 -3.71
N ARG A 134 -10.34 -7.62 -2.56
CA ARG A 134 -11.13 -8.10 -1.43
C ARG A 134 -11.79 -6.98 -0.67
N ARG A 135 -11.18 -5.80 -0.63
CA ARG A 135 -11.77 -4.59 -0.01
C ARG A 135 -12.87 -3.94 -0.86
N ASN A 136 -12.87 -4.18 -2.17
CA ASN A 136 -13.82 -3.57 -3.09
C ASN A 136 -14.66 -4.60 -3.88
N PRO A 137 -15.36 -5.53 -3.22
CA PRO A 137 -16.01 -6.67 -3.90
C PRO A 137 -17.12 -6.25 -4.87
N SER A 138 -17.78 -5.12 -4.61
CA SER A 138 -18.90 -4.62 -5.42
C SER A 138 -18.47 -3.92 -6.72
N ILE A 139 -17.18 -3.60 -6.87
CA ILE A 139 -16.69 -2.89 -8.05
C ILE A 139 -16.55 -3.87 -9.22
N ARG A 140 -17.19 -3.53 -10.34
CA ARG A 140 -17.04 -4.24 -11.61
C ARG A 140 -15.84 -3.66 -12.36
N MET A 141 -15.00 -4.55 -12.87
CA MET A 141 -13.77 -4.22 -13.57
C MET A 141 -13.82 -4.69 -15.02
N ASN A 142 -13.33 -3.84 -15.91
CA ASN A 142 -13.20 -4.12 -17.33
C ASN A 142 -11.73 -4.33 -17.65
N PHE A 143 -11.39 -5.56 -18.04
CA PHE A 143 -10.03 -5.94 -18.43
C PHE A 143 -9.92 -5.86 -19.95
N PHE A 144 -9.12 -4.90 -20.43
CA PHE A 144 -8.91 -4.60 -21.85
C PHE A 144 -10.19 -4.32 -22.66
N GLY A 145 -11.30 -3.99 -21.99
CA GLY A 145 -12.60 -3.80 -22.64
C GLY A 145 -13.26 -5.09 -23.17
N LEU A 146 -12.61 -6.25 -23.00
CA LEU A 146 -13.06 -7.54 -23.51
C LEU A 146 -13.75 -8.37 -22.42
N LEU A 147 -13.22 -8.35 -21.20
CA LEU A 147 -13.71 -9.14 -20.08
C LEU A 147 -14.24 -8.22 -18.99
N ASN A 148 -15.49 -8.46 -18.56
CA ASN A 148 -16.12 -7.77 -17.44
C ASN A 148 -16.24 -8.76 -16.28
N PHE A 149 -15.65 -8.44 -15.13
CA PHE A 149 -15.74 -9.30 -13.93
C PHE A 149 -15.74 -8.47 -12.65
N GLN A 150 -16.13 -9.08 -11.53
CA GLN A 150 -16.08 -8.42 -10.22
C GLN A 150 -14.67 -8.41 -9.65
N ALA A 151 -14.33 -7.37 -8.88
CA ALA A 151 -13.01 -7.20 -8.29
C ALA A 151 -12.41 -8.48 -7.66
N PRO A 152 -13.13 -9.33 -6.89
CA PRO A 152 -12.54 -10.51 -6.23
C PRO A 152 -11.93 -11.54 -7.19
N TYR A 153 -12.34 -11.55 -8.46
CA TYR A 153 -11.80 -12.45 -9.49
C TYR A 153 -10.52 -11.91 -10.15
N LEU A 154 -10.14 -10.66 -9.87
CA LEU A 154 -9.00 -9.99 -10.49
C LEU A 154 -7.66 -10.71 -10.28
N PRO A 155 -7.30 -11.16 -9.06
CA PRO A 155 -6.06 -11.89 -8.85
C PRO A 155 -5.98 -13.18 -9.69
N TRP A 156 -7.10 -13.87 -9.88
CA TRP A 156 -7.19 -15.10 -10.67
C TRP A 156 -7.05 -14.84 -12.17
N VAL A 157 -7.61 -13.73 -12.65
CA VAL A 157 -7.44 -13.29 -14.04
C VAL A 157 -5.99 -12.90 -14.30
N LEU A 158 -5.36 -12.17 -13.37
CA LEU A 158 -3.94 -11.83 -13.49
C LEU A 158 -3.03 -13.06 -13.45
N LEU A 159 -3.32 -14.04 -12.59
CA LEU A 159 -2.61 -15.32 -12.59
C LEU A 159 -2.72 -16.02 -13.95
N SER A 160 -3.93 -16.12 -14.50
CA SER A 160 -4.14 -16.72 -15.83
C SER A 160 -3.34 -15.99 -16.91
N PHE A 161 -3.32 -14.66 -16.86
CA PHE A 161 -2.56 -13.83 -17.79
C PHE A 161 -1.04 -14.00 -17.62
N SER A 162 -0.57 -14.11 -16.38
CA SER A 162 0.83 -14.35 -16.03
C SER A 162 1.33 -15.69 -16.60
N VAL A 163 0.50 -16.73 -16.55
CA VAL A 163 0.79 -18.03 -17.19
C VAL A 163 0.93 -17.91 -18.69
N ILE A 164 0.04 -17.16 -19.35
CA ILE A 164 0.09 -16.93 -20.80
C ILE A 164 1.38 -16.19 -21.19
N LEU A 165 1.86 -15.29 -20.33
CA LEU A 165 3.13 -14.58 -20.51
C LEU A 165 4.37 -15.43 -20.19
N GLY A 166 4.20 -16.66 -19.71
CA GLY A 166 5.29 -17.58 -19.37
C GLY A 166 5.91 -17.32 -17.99
N ASN A 167 5.26 -16.57 -17.11
CA ASN A 167 5.72 -16.39 -15.73
C ASN A 167 5.43 -17.64 -14.89
N THR A 168 6.17 -17.77 -13.79
CA THR A 168 6.00 -18.88 -12.84
C THR A 168 4.78 -18.68 -11.95
N ILE A 169 3.84 -19.63 -11.99
CA ILE A 169 2.59 -19.63 -11.20
C ILE A 169 2.84 -19.51 -9.68
N TRP A 170 3.92 -20.13 -9.19
CA TRP A 170 4.25 -20.16 -7.77
C TRP A 170 4.44 -18.75 -7.16
N VAL A 171 4.96 -17.81 -7.95
CA VAL A 171 5.16 -16.42 -7.52
C VAL A 171 3.80 -15.76 -7.27
N ASP A 172 2.84 -15.94 -8.17
CA ASP A 172 1.52 -15.33 -8.06
C ASP A 172 0.68 -15.97 -6.94
N LEU A 173 0.74 -17.30 -6.80
CA LEU A 173 0.09 -18.00 -5.70
C LEU A 173 0.61 -17.53 -4.34
N MET A 174 1.93 -17.31 -4.22
CA MET A 174 2.52 -16.79 -2.99
C MET A 174 2.04 -15.35 -2.69
N GLY A 175 1.98 -14.49 -3.72
CA GLY A 175 1.42 -13.15 -3.60
C GLY A 175 -0.02 -13.16 -3.09
N MET A 176 -0.86 -14.05 -3.64
CA MET A 176 -2.24 -14.21 -3.16
C MET A 176 -2.32 -14.74 -1.74
N MET A 177 -1.45 -15.69 -1.36
CA MET A 177 -1.41 -16.23 0.01
C MET A 177 -1.05 -15.14 1.02
N VAL A 178 0.01 -14.36 0.76
CA VAL A 178 0.42 -13.25 1.64
C VAL A 178 -0.64 -12.16 1.68
N GLY A 179 -1.26 -11.83 0.55
CA GLY A 179 -2.39 -10.90 0.50
C GLY A 179 -3.59 -11.38 1.31
N HIS A 180 -3.88 -12.68 1.28
CA HIS A 180 -4.96 -13.27 2.08
C HIS A 180 -4.65 -13.22 3.58
N ILE A 181 -3.41 -13.53 3.98
CA ILE A 181 -2.96 -13.40 5.36
C ILE A 181 -3.13 -11.95 5.83
N TYR A 182 -2.64 -10.97 5.06
CA TYR A 182 -2.80 -9.56 5.41
C TYR A 182 -4.27 -9.15 5.53
N TYR A 183 -5.11 -9.47 4.54
CA TYR A 183 -6.54 -9.18 4.58
C TYR A 183 -7.24 -9.84 5.77
N PHE A 184 -6.88 -11.09 6.09
CA PHE A 184 -7.45 -11.80 7.23
C PHE A 184 -7.06 -11.12 8.55
N LEU A 185 -5.80 -10.73 8.72
CA LEU A 185 -5.33 -10.07 9.94
C LEU A 185 -5.86 -8.63 10.11
N GLU A 186 -5.98 -7.86 9.03
CA GLU A 186 -6.41 -6.45 9.13
C GLU A 186 -7.94 -6.30 9.05
N ASP A 187 -8.63 -7.05 8.20
CA ASP A 187 -10.05 -6.83 7.90
C ASP A 187 -10.97 -7.87 8.59
N VAL A 188 -10.50 -9.11 8.81
CA VAL A 188 -11.33 -10.19 9.41
C VAL A 188 -11.10 -10.33 10.91
N PHE A 189 -9.84 -10.33 11.35
CA PHE A 189 -9.46 -10.54 12.74
C PHE A 189 -10.02 -9.50 13.73
N PRO A 190 -10.01 -8.17 13.45
CA PRO A 190 -10.58 -7.20 14.39
C PRO A 190 -12.12 -7.21 14.43
N ASN A 191 -12.78 -7.77 13.41
CA ASN A 191 -14.24 -7.85 13.35
C ASN A 191 -14.80 -9.09 14.08
N GLN A 192 -13.93 -9.95 14.61
CA GLN A 192 -14.32 -11.07 15.47
C GLN A 192 -14.58 -10.59 16.91
N ARG A 193 -15.43 -11.33 17.64
CA ARG A 193 -15.94 -10.96 18.98
C ARG A 193 -14.84 -10.75 20.05
N ASN A 194 -13.61 -11.24 19.81
CA ASN A 194 -12.40 -11.07 20.63
C ASN A 194 -11.23 -10.42 19.85
N GLY A 195 -11.51 -9.72 18.74
CA GLY A 195 -10.49 -9.20 17.84
C GLY A 195 -9.74 -8.00 18.38
N CYS A 196 -8.43 -8.13 18.59
CA CYS A 196 -7.53 -6.99 18.77
C CYS A 196 -6.98 -6.55 17.40
N LYS A 197 -6.88 -5.24 17.14
CA LYS A 197 -6.17 -4.74 15.96
C LYS A 197 -4.67 -5.06 16.10
N LEU A 198 -4.21 -6.15 15.47
CA LEU A 198 -2.82 -6.63 15.60
C LEU A 198 -1.83 -5.74 14.84
N LEU A 199 -2.26 -5.17 13.71
CA LEU A 199 -1.52 -4.20 12.91
C LEU A 199 -1.74 -2.80 13.46
N VAL A 200 -1.15 -2.52 14.63
CA VAL A 200 -1.11 -1.16 15.16
C VAL A 200 -0.03 -0.38 14.41
N THR A 201 -0.45 0.59 13.61
CA THR A 201 0.47 1.51 12.96
C THR A 201 1.26 2.28 14.04
N PRO A 202 2.60 2.16 14.06
CA PRO A 202 3.43 2.79 15.08
C PRO A 202 3.26 4.31 14.99
N GLN A 203 3.19 4.96 16.15
CA GLN A 203 2.91 6.39 16.24
C GLN A 203 3.93 7.26 15.50
N PHE A 204 5.18 6.80 15.34
CA PHE A 204 6.20 7.48 14.55
C PHE A 204 5.79 7.63 13.08
N LEU A 205 5.18 6.59 12.50
CA LEU A 205 4.74 6.62 11.11
C LEU A 205 3.55 7.55 10.93
N LYS A 206 2.62 7.57 11.90
CA LYS A 206 1.54 8.56 11.96
C LYS A 206 2.08 9.98 12.08
N ARG A 207 3.12 10.21 12.89
CA ARG A 207 3.72 11.55 12.97
C ARG A 207 4.34 12.01 11.65
N ILE A 208 5.02 11.13 10.92
CA ILE A 208 5.65 11.51 9.63
C ILE A 208 4.62 11.73 8.52
N PHE A 209 3.58 10.90 8.48
CA PHE A 209 2.65 10.85 7.35
C PHE A 209 1.29 11.52 7.61
N ASP A 210 0.83 11.62 8.86
CA ASP A 210 -0.44 12.27 9.26
C ASP A 210 -0.25 13.70 9.85
N GLU A 211 0.98 14.24 10.00
CA GLU A 211 1.17 15.60 10.57
C GLU A 211 0.59 16.74 9.72
N ASN A 212 0.18 16.48 8.47
CA ASN A 212 -0.27 17.52 7.54
C ASN A 212 -1.78 17.56 7.28
N GLU A 213 -2.59 16.76 7.99
CA GLU A 213 -4.06 16.78 7.81
C GLU A 213 -4.79 17.02 9.13
N HIS A 214 -4.34 18.04 9.88
CA HIS A 214 -5.25 18.77 10.77
C HIS A 214 -6.20 19.60 9.89
N ASN A 215 -7.14 18.90 9.24
CA ASN A 215 -8.24 19.53 8.53
C ASN A 215 -9.27 19.93 9.60
N PRO A 216 -9.45 21.23 9.91
CA PRO A 216 -10.45 21.67 10.89
C PRO A 216 -11.89 21.32 10.49
N GLU A 217 -12.10 20.75 9.30
CA GLU A 217 -13.38 20.36 8.73
C GLU A 217 -13.82 18.92 9.07
N TYR A 218 -12.97 18.12 9.72
CA TYR A 218 -13.43 16.88 10.37
C TYR A 218 -13.95 17.20 11.78
N GLU A 219 -15.01 18.00 11.84
CA GLU A 219 -15.95 17.90 12.95
C GLU A 219 -16.53 16.49 12.88
N ALA A 220 -16.24 15.66 13.89
CA ALA A 220 -16.97 14.43 14.07
C ALA A 220 -18.46 14.80 14.03
N LEU A 221 -19.21 14.25 13.07
CA LEU A 221 -20.66 14.42 13.03
C LEU A 221 -21.16 14.20 14.45
N PRO A 222 -21.97 15.12 15.02
CA PRO A 222 -22.48 14.95 16.35
C PRO A 222 -23.11 13.57 16.40
N GLU A 223 -22.47 12.70 17.18
CA GLU A 223 -22.98 11.38 17.46
C GLU A 223 -24.29 11.69 18.18
N ASP A 224 -25.43 11.54 17.48
CA ASP A 224 -26.76 11.64 18.07
C ASP A 224 -26.87 10.52 19.09
N ARG A 225 -26.28 10.77 20.26
CA ARG A 225 -26.33 9.93 21.43
C ARG A 225 -27.70 10.19 22.04
N PRO A 226 -28.62 9.22 22.03
CA PRO A 226 -29.88 9.36 22.74
C PRO A 226 -29.55 9.30 24.24
N GLY A 227 -29.25 10.45 24.83
CA GLY A 227 -28.81 10.58 26.21
C GLY A 227 -28.03 11.88 26.42
N GLY A 228 -28.76 12.98 26.67
CA GLY A 228 -28.24 14.34 26.78
C GLY A 228 -27.41 14.65 28.04
N PHE A 229 -26.34 13.89 28.29
CA PHE A 229 -25.36 14.21 29.34
C PHE A 229 -23.96 14.44 28.73
N ASN A 230 -23.55 15.72 28.69
CA ASN A 230 -22.24 16.19 28.22
C ASN A 230 -21.15 16.02 29.30
N TRP A 231 -20.52 14.85 29.34
CA TRP A 231 -19.41 14.56 30.27
C TRP A 231 -18.06 15.17 29.86
N GLY A 232 -17.95 15.79 28.69
CA GLY A 232 -16.67 16.24 28.11
C GLY A 232 -16.44 17.76 28.01
N GLU A 233 -17.47 18.59 28.24
CA GLU A 233 -17.41 20.02 27.87
C GLU A 233 -16.61 20.89 28.86
N ARG A 234 -16.30 20.38 30.06
CA ARG A 234 -15.55 21.14 31.08
C ARG A 234 -14.04 21.19 30.86
N LEU A 235 -13.47 20.35 30.00
CA LEU A 235 -12.01 20.24 29.85
C LEU A 235 -11.44 21.13 28.75
N ASN A 236 -12.27 21.67 27.85
CA ASN A 236 -11.84 22.42 26.67
C ASN A 236 -12.27 23.90 26.67
N ARG A 237 -12.46 24.53 27.83
CA ARG A 237 -12.60 25.99 27.87
C ARG A 237 -11.22 26.65 27.78
N PRO A 238 -10.90 27.39 26.71
CA PRO A 238 -9.70 28.22 26.69
C PRO A 238 -9.79 29.28 27.80
N VAL A 239 -8.74 29.39 28.60
CA VAL A 239 -8.60 30.28 29.77
C VAL A 239 -8.91 31.75 29.45
N ASN A 240 -8.85 32.15 28.17
CA ASN A 240 -9.07 33.52 27.74
C ASN A 240 -10.54 33.98 27.73
N ALA A 241 -11.52 33.06 27.84
CA ALA A 241 -12.94 33.43 27.84
C ALA A 241 -13.44 33.95 29.21
N GLN A 242 -12.78 33.57 30.32
CA GLN A 242 -13.18 34.04 31.66
C GLN A 242 -12.70 35.46 31.98
N ALA A 243 -11.70 35.98 31.25
CA ALA A 243 -11.17 37.33 31.49
C ALA A 243 -12.04 38.45 30.88
N GLN A 244 -12.84 38.15 29.86
CA GLN A 244 -13.74 39.15 29.24
C GLN A 244 -15.08 39.30 29.96
N GLU A 245 -15.55 38.24 30.64
CA GLU A 245 -16.83 38.29 31.36
C GLU A 245 -16.75 39.16 32.63
N ASN A 246 -15.57 39.20 33.28
CA ASN A 246 -15.37 40.02 34.48
C ASN A 246 -15.14 41.52 34.22
N ASN A 247 -14.80 41.93 33.00
CA ASN A 247 -14.55 43.35 32.66
C ASN A 247 -15.81 44.10 32.20
N ASN A 248 -16.92 43.41 31.93
CA ASN A 248 -18.19 44.03 31.54
C ASN A 248 -19.20 44.12 32.70
N ALA A 249 -18.78 43.79 33.92
CA ALA A 249 -19.62 43.81 35.13
C ALA A 249 -19.16 44.85 36.17
N GLN A 250 -18.38 45.85 35.76
CA GLN A 250 -18.08 47.07 36.55
C GLN A 250 -18.57 48.32 35.83
#